data_AF-A0A922YAS1-F1
#
_entry.id   AF-A0A922YAS1-F1
#
_cell.length_a   1.000
_cell.length_b   1.000
_cell.length_c   1.000
_cell.angle_alpha   90.00
_cell.angle_beta   90.00
_cell.angle_gamma   90.00
#
_symmetry.space_group_name_H-M   'P 1'
#
loop_
_entity.id
_entity.type
_entity.pdbx_description
1 polymer ?
#
loop_
_entity_poly.entity_id
_entity_poly.type
_entity_poly.pdbx_seq_one_letter_code
_entity_poly.pdbx_strand_id
1 'polypeptide(L)'
;MLGAFLAIAAPAAAQAYLNDIPSPEEIEAAFPIAGEGDARLDAAARQEAAFSYFSTIIYRAANKRSKPMTFTPQEQALYDALSDQPKARIRADLGFPPRLCGPDKTCQKYEDLVIDYSWRNKKMSAPLNREIEAAFGLNQKDPRSAALGWTILFMWIAAPVAGFLLARPWGVIYSGEIGSIGSGVVMEGGGLFRMAEVRRNHLQIGRRKIGDFVMTQRMADALDDAAGTGGPVKLGIGRVLHLRWLLSVAAAGRTERAHAGGALLRQIVLIPFFSLVAAVLALIVVSIFAGPYIALAAAFFFIGAGVGQFLTNLRAWMGV
;
A
#
# COMPACT_ATOMS: atom_id res chain seq x y z
N MET A 1 -2.97 -0.17 26.02
CA MET A 1 -2.22 1.11 26.12
C MET A 1 -2.01 1.84 24.79
N LEU A 2 -2.12 1.21 23.60
CA LEU A 2 -2.05 1.93 22.32
C LEU A 2 -3.28 2.79 21.97
N GLY A 3 -4.47 2.48 22.49
CA GLY A 3 -5.71 3.18 22.14
C GLY A 3 -5.83 4.61 22.69
N ALA A 4 -5.15 4.92 23.80
CA ALA A 4 -5.22 6.24 24.44
C ALA A 4 -4.32 7.29 23.75
N PHE A 5 -3.24 6.86 23.06
CA PHE A 5 -2.36 7.76 22.32
C PHE A 5 -2.98 8.29 21.02
N LEU A 6 -3.88 7.52 20.39
CA LEU A 6 -4.55 7.94 19.14
C LEU A 6 -5.62 9.01 19.35
N ALA A 7 -6.26 9.07 20.52
CA ALA A 7 -7.30 10.05 20.83
C ALA A 7 -6.73 11.43 21.23
N ILE A 8 -5.53 11.47 21.82
CA ILE A 8 -4.87 12.73 22.26
C ILE A 8 -4.13 13.41 21.10
N ALA A 9 -3.73 12.66 20.06
CA ALA A 9 -2.99 13.20 18.92
C ALA A 9 -3.87 13.99 17.91
N ALA A 10 -5.16 13.65 17.79
CA ALA A 10 -6.06 14.27 16.81
C ALA A 10 -6.34 15.78 17.08
N PRO A 11 -6.62 16.25 18.31
CA PRO A 11 -6.82 17.68 18.57
C PRO A 11 -5.51 18.47 18.52
N ALA A 12 -4.38 17.89 18.94
CA ALA A 12 -3.08 18.56 18.88
C ALA A 12 -2.58 18.75 17.43
N ALA A 13 -2.83 17.78 16.54
CA ALA A 13 -2.53 17.90 15.12
C ALA A 13 -3.43 18.92 14.41
N ALA A 14 -4.69 19.08 14.85
CA ALA A 14 -5.59 20.10 14.33
C ALA A 14 -5.12 21.51 14.69
N GLN A 15 -4.67 21.72 15.93
CA GLN A 15 -4.14 23.03 16.35
C GLN A 15 -2.84 23.40 15.63
N ALA A 16 -1.97 22.42 15.35
CA ALA A 16 -0.67 22.67 14.74
C ALA A 16 -0.76 23.28 13.34
N TYR A 17 -1.62 22.74 12.45
CA TYR A 17 -1.72 23.28 11.09
C TYR A 17 -2.50 24.60 11.04
N LEU A 18 -3.41 24.86 11.99
CA LEU A 18 -4.13 26.12 12.07
C LEU A 18 -3.21 27.30 12.36
N ASN A 19 -2.10 27.07 13.08
CA ASN A 19 -1.08 28.08 13.31
C ASN A 19 -0.27 28.39 12.03
N ASP A 20 -0.32 27.53 11.02
CA ASP A 20 0.36 27.71 9.73
C ASP A 20 -0.54 28.42 8.70
N ILE A 21 -1.80 28.71 9.05
CA ILE A 21 -2.73 29.47 8.20
C ILE A 21 -2.55 30.96 8.50
N PRO A 22 -2.22 31.80 7.50
CA PRO A 22 -2.10 33.23 7.71
C PRO A 22 -3.45 33.85 8.10
N SER A 23 -3.38 34.90 8.91
CA SER A 23 -4.53 35.73 9.24
C SER A 23 -5.08 36.46 8.00
N PRO A 24 -6.37 36.85 8.00
CA PRO A 24 -6.94 37.63 6.91
C PRO A 24 -6.14 38.89 6.57
N GLU A 25 -5.62 39.58 7.58
CA GLU A 25 -4.83 40.80 7.43
C GLU A 25 -3.49 40.53 6.71
N GLU A 26 -2.84 39.38 7.00
CA GLU A 26 -1.62 38.96 6.31
C GLU A 26 -1.88 38.62 4.83
N ILE A 27 -3.02 38.00 4.52
CA ILE A 27 -3.45 37.74 3.14
C ILE A 27 -3.70 39.04 2.39
N GLU A 28 -4.38 40.00 3.01
CA GLU A 28 -4.67 41.30 2.42
C GLU A 28 -3.41 42.12 2.15
N ALA A 29 -2.45 42.07 3.07
CA ALA A 29 -1.16 42.73 2.92
C ALA A 29 -0.32 42.11 1.79
N ALA A 30 -0.36 40.77 1.64
CA ALA A 30 0.37 40.07 0.58
C ALA A 30 -0.27 40.25 -0.82
N PHE A 31 -1.60 40.38 -0.86
CA PHE A 31 -2.37 40.54 -2.10
C PHE A 31 -3.24 41.80 -2.05
N PRO A 32 -2.66 43.01 -2.11
CA PRO A 32 -3.43 44.25 -1.98
C PRO A 32 -4.28 44.52 -3.22
N ILE A 33 -5.51 45.01 -3.01
CA ILE A 33 -6.38 45.50 -4.09
C ILE A 33 -5.92 46.91 -4.47
N ALA A 34 -5.04 47.00 -5.47
CA ALA A 34 -4.49 48.26 -5.97
C ALA A 34 -4.81 48.49 -7.46
N GLY A 35 -4.73 49.75 -7.89
CA GLY A 35 -4.96 50.17 -9.27
C GLY A 35 -6.41 50.59 -9.57
N GLU A 36 -6.71 50.81 -10.85
CA GLU A 36 -8.01 51.26 -11.35
C GLU A 36 -8.52 50.35 -12.48
N GLY A 37 -9.85 50.37 -12.70
CA GLY A 37 -10.50 49.61 -13.76
C GLY A 37 -10.18 48.11 -13.72
N ASP A 38 -9.73 47.56 -14.84
CA ASP A 38 -9.41 46.14 -14.98
C ASP A 38 -8.30 45.65 -14.05
N ALA A 39 -7.32 46.49 -13.73
CA ALA A 39 -6.23 46.13 -12.83
C ALA A 39 -6.73 45.93 -11.39
N ARG A 40 -7.71 46.74 -10.97
CA ARG A 40 -8.36 46.60 -9.67
C ARG A 40 -9.19 45.32 -9.57
N LEU A 41 -9.88 44.95 -10.66
CA LEU A 41 -10.66 43.70 -10.74
C LEU A 41 -9.77 42.47 -10.68
N ASP A 42 -8.63 42.49 -11.37
CA ASP A 42 -7.63 41.42 -11.34
C ASP A 42 -7.05 41.25 -9.93
N ALA A 43 -6.63 42.34 -9.29
CA ALA A 43 -6.09 42.33 -7.95
C ALA A 43 -7.11 41.80 -6.91
N ALA A 44 -8.36 42.23 -7.02
CA ALA A 44 -9.44 41.72 -6.17
C ALA A 44 -9.69 40.22 -6.38
N ALA A 45 -9.69 39.75 -7.63
CA ALA A 45 -9.88 38.35 -7.94
C ALA A 45 -8.75 37.47 -7.41
N ARG A 46 -7.50 37.96 -7.47
CA ARG A 46 -6.32 37.30 -6.89
C ARG A 46 -6.39 37.24 -5.37
N GLN A 47 -6.85 38.32 -4.72
CA GLN A 47 -7.06 38.33 -3.27
C GLN A 47 -8.16 37.33 -2.85
N GLU A 48 -9.34 37.31 -3.50
CA GLU A 48 -10.39 36.31 -3.20
C GLU A 48 -9.90 34.88 -3.45
N ALA A 49 -9.12 34.65 -4.52
CA ALA A 49 -8.54 33.34 -4.79
C ALA A 49 -7.49 32.93 -3.74
N ALA A 50 -6.71 33.86 -3.18
CA ALA A 50 -5.78 33.58 -2.08
C ALA A 50 -6.53 33.18 -0.80
N PHE A 51 -7.62 33.85 -0.46
CA PHE A 51 -8.53 33.44 0.62
C PHE A 51 -9.11 32.03 0.39
N SER A 52 -9.55 31.74 -0.85
CA SER A 52 -10.06 30.42 -1.26
C SER A 52 -9.00 29.31 -1.14
N TYR A 53 -7.73 29.61 -1.41
CA TYR A 53 -6.63 28.67 -1.24
C TYR A 53 -6.52 28.16 0.20
N PHE A 54 -6.52 29.06 1.19
CA PHE A 54 -6.37 28.71 2.60
C PHE A 54 -7.63 28.08 3.20
N SER A 55 -8.83 28.59 2.86
CA SER A 55 -10.08 27.95 3.30
C SER A 55 -10.22 26.52 2.76
N THR A 56 -9.70 26.25 1.56
CA THR A 56 -9.64 24.89 1.00
C THR A 56 -8.73 23.95 1.80
N ILE A 57 -7.64 24.45 2.41
CA ILE A 57 -6.77 23.64 3.29
C ILE A 57 -7.56 23.18 4.52
N ILE A 58 -8.29 24.10 5.17
CA ILE A 58 -9.13 23.81 6.34
C ILE A 58 -10.21 22.79 5.97
N TYR A 59 -10.93 23.01 4.86
CA TYR A 59 -11.94 22.07 4.36
C TYR A 59 -11.38 20.66 4.14
N ARG A 60 -10.21 20.55 3.49
CA ARG A 60 -9.56 19.26 3.23
C ARG A 60 -9.13 18.57 4.52
N ALA A 61 -8.65 19.33 5.51
CA ALA A 61 -8.27 18.78 6.82
C ALA A 61 -9.49 18.21 7.56
N ALA A 62 -10.59 18.96 7.63
CA ALA A 62 -11.83 18.53 8.28
C ALA A 62 -12.43 17.27 7.60
N ASN A 63 -12.46 17.25 6.27
CA ASN A 63 -12.96 16.13 5.48
C ASN A 63 -12.08 14.86 5.60
N LYS A 64 -10.77 15.02 5.83
CA LYS A 64 -9.88 13.88 6.12
C LYS A 64 -10.10 13.31 7.53
N ARG A 65 -10.42 14.16 8.50
CA ARG A 65 -10.60 13.76 9.90
C ARG A 65 -11.93 13.05 10.16
N SER A 66 -13.01 13.44 9.48
CA SER A 66 -14.36 12.98 9.80
C SER A 66 -15.23 12.78 8.56
N LYS A 67 -16.05 11.72 8.60
CA LYS A 67 -17.15 11.47 7.65
C LYS A 67 -18.41 11.10 8.46
N PRO A 68 -19.47 11.93 8.51
CA PRO A 68 -19.65 13.21 7.82
C PRO A 68 -18.66 14.29 8.28
N MET A 69 -18.41 15.29 7.43
CA MET A 69 -17.46 16.35 7.71
C MET A 69 -17.93 17.21 8.89
N THR A 70 -17.07 17.42 9.87
CA THR A 70 -17.34 18.29 11.03
C THR A 70 -16.12 19.15 11.33
N PHE A 71 -16.32 20.48 11.32
CA PHE A 71 -15.32 21.45 11.73
C PHE A 71 -15.21 21.50 13.26
N THR A 72 -14.01 21.77 13.77
CA THR A 72 -13.87 22.25 15.15
C THR A 72 -14.37 23.69 15.25
N PRO A 73 -14.67 24.22 16.44
CA PRO A 73 -15.08 25.62 16.59
C PRO A 73 -14.05 26.62 16.03
N GLN A 74 -12.75 26.30 16.16
CA GLN A 74 -11.66 27.15 15.65
C GLN A 74 -11.56 27.08 14.13
N GLU A 75 -11.70 25.88 13.55
CA GLU A 75 -11.74 25.72 12.10
C GLU A 75 -12.93 26.41 11.48
N GLN A 76 -14.11 26.33 12.11
CA GLN A 76 -15.31 27.02 11.62
C GLN A 76 -15.09 28.53 11.61
N ALA A 77 -14.61 29.10 12.73
CA ALA A 77 -14.35 30.54 12.82
C ALA A 77 -13.34 31.00 11.76
N LEU A 78 -12.25 30.25 11.56
CA LEU A 78 -11.23 30.59 10.58
C LEU A 78 -11.70 30.35 9.14
N TYR A 79 -12.47 29.29 8.89
CA TYR A 79 -13.07 29.01 7.59
C TYR A 79 -14.03 30.12 7.18
N ASP A 80 -14.90 30.57 8.09
CA ASP A 80 -15.84 31.67 7.83
C ASP A 80 -15.09 32.99 7.57
N ALA A 81 -14.02 33.24 8.32
CA ALA A 81 -13.14 34.40 8.14
C ALA A 81 -12.34 34.38 6.82
N LEU A 82 -12.13 33.20 6.22
CA LEU A 82 -11.35 33.03 4.98
C LEU A 82 -12.21 32.65 3.76
N SER A 83 -13.51 32.44 3.92
CA SER A 83 -14.40 32.02 2.83
C SER A 83 -15.52 33.03 2.60
N ASP A 84 -16.46 33.15 3.53
CA ASP A 84 -17.67 33.95 3.31
C ASP A 84 -17.43 35.45 3.55
N GLN A 85 -16.70 35.80 4.60
CA GLN A 85 -16.49 37.20 4.97
C GLN A 85 -15.64 37.99 3.94
N PRO A 86 -14.49 37.48 3.47
CA PRO A 86 -13.66 38.21 2.51
C PRO A 86 -14.38 38.41 1.18
N LYS A 87 -15.09 37.37 0.71
CA LYS A 87 -15.90 37.46 -0.51
C LYS A 87 -16.95 38.55 -0.41
N ALA A 88 -17.67 38.64 0.70
CA ALA A 88 -18.67 39.68 0.91
C ALA A 88 -18.05 41.08 0.94
N ARG A 89 -16.90 41.24 1.61
CA ARG A 89 -16.17 42.50 1.71
C ARG A 89 -15.61 42.97 0.36
N ILE A 90 -14.88 42.12 -0.35
CA ILE A 90 -14.29 42.44 -1.66
C ILE A 90 -15.39 42.84 -2.66
N ARG A 91 -16.52 42.12 -2.65
CA ARG A 91 -17.66 42.46 -3.50
C ARG A 91 -18.27 43.82 -3.12
N ALA A 92 -18.42 44.11 -1.83
CA ALA A 92 -18.88 45.42 -1.38
C ALA A 92 -17.92 46.55 -1.82
N ASP A 93 -16.60 46.33 -1.70
CA ASP A 93 -15.56 47.30 -2.08
C ASP A 93 -15.55 47.60 -3.60
N LEU A 94 -15.95 46.63 -4.41
CA LEU A 94 -16.12 46.76 -5.86
C LEU A 94 -17.50 47.29 -6.27
N GLY A 95 -18.44 47.46 -5.33
CA GLY A 95 -19.81 47.86 -5.61
C GLY A 95 -20.67 46.76 -6.23
N PHE A 96 -20.29 45.49 -6.07
CA PHE A 96 -20.99 44.35 -6.63
C PHE A 96 -22.06 43.77 -5.69
N PRO A 97 -23.11 43.13 -6.25
CA PRO A 97 -24.09 42.43 -5.44
C PRO A 97 -23.47 41.25 -4.67
N PRO A 98 -23.98 40.91 -3.47
CA PRO A 98 -23.34 39.96 -2.56
C PRO A 98 -23.37 38.49 -3.01
N ARG A 99 -24.17 38.15 -4.04
CA ARG A 99 -24.35 36.75 -4.48
C ARG A 99 -24.16 36.54 -5.97
N LEU A 100 -25.04 37.13 -6.78
CA LEU A 100 -25.08 36.90 -8.23
C LEU A 100 -24.88 38.21 -8.97
N CYS A 101 -23.97 38.22 -9.95
CA CYS A 101 -23.66 39.40 -10.75
C CYS A 101 -24.79 39.88 -11.67
N GLY A 102 -25.83 39.07 -11.90
CA GLY A 102 -26.91 39.44 -12.82
C GLY A 102 -26.36 39.77 -14.23
N PRO A 103 -26.85 40.83 -14.90
CA PRO A 103 -26.37 41.23 -16.23
C PRO A 103 -25.11 42.11 -16.21
N ASP A 104 -24.53 42.40 -15.03
CA ASP A 104 -23.34 43.25 -14.93
C ASP A 104 -22.10 42.52 -15.49
N LYS A 105 -21.62 42.98 -16.65
CA LYS A 105 -20.46 42.42 -17.35
C LYS A 105 -19.16 42.56 -16.55
N THR A 106 -19.02 43.64 -15.77
CA THR A 106 -17.82 43.90 -14.97
C THR A 106 -17.78 42.95 -13.78
N CYS A 107 -18.92 42.75 -13.12
CA CYS A 107 -19.08 41.77 -12.05
C CYS A 107 -18.88 40.33 -12.58
N GLN A 108 -19.44 39.98 -13.75
CA GLN A 108 -19.22 38.67 -14.38
C GLN A 108 -17.74 38.42 -14.69
N LYS A 109 -17.05 39.42 -15.24
CA LYS A 109 -15.60 39.34 -15.51
C LYS A 109 -14.80 39.07 -14.24
N TYR A 110 -15.18 39.71 -13.13
CA TYR A 110 -14.57 39.43 -11.82
C TYR A 110 -14.81 37.98 -11.37
N GLU A 111 -16.04 37.47 -11.45
CA GLU A 111 -16.35 36.08 -11.08
C GLU A 111 -15.57 35.08 -11.94
N ASP A 112 -15.44 35.35 -13.24
CA ASP A 112 -14.64 34.55 -14.16
C ASP A 112 -13.15 34.52 -13.75
N LEU A 113 -12.58 35.68 -13.41
CA LEU A 113 -11.19 35.78 -12.95
C LEU A 113 -10.98 35.01 -11.64
N VAL A 114 -11.89 35.15 -10.66
CA VAL A 114 -11.82 34.40 -9.40
C VAL A 114 -11.80 32.90 -9.66
N ILE A 115 -12.68 32.42 -10.55
CA ILE A 115 -12.78 31.01 -10.91
C ILE A 115 -11.51 30.53 -11.64
N ASP A 116 -10.96 31.34 -12.55
CA ASP A 116 -9.74 31.03 -13.31
C ASP A 116 -8.50 30.96 -12.41
N TYR A 117 -8.35 31.90 -11.49
CA TYR A 117 -7.30 31.91 -10.48
C TYR A 117 -7.45 30.78 -9.47
N SER A 118 -8.68 30.39 -9.13
CA SER A 118 -8.92 29.35 -8.13
C SER A 118 -8.70 27.93 -8.67
N TRP A 119 -9.29 27.58 -9.83
CA TRP A 119 -9.25 26.18 -10.30
C TRP A 119 -9.53 25.96 -11.79
N ARG A 120 -10.25 26.85 -12.48
CA ARG A 120 -10.70 26.61 -13.87
C ARG A 120 -9.56 26.67 -14.88
N ASN A 121 -8.64 27.65 -14.74
CA ASN A 121 -7.55 27.82 -15.68
C ASN A 121 -6.21 27.49 -15.02
N LYS A 122 -5.65 26.32 -15.39
CA LYS A 122 -4.34 25.88 -14.88
C LYS A 122 -3.20 26.87 -15.14
N LYS A 123 -3.28 27.66 -16.23
CA LYS A 123 -2.26 28.67 -16.57
C LYS A 123 -2.30 29.90 -15.65
N MET A 124 -3.41 30.16 -14.96
CA MET A 124 -3.56 31.28 -14.02
C MET A 124 -3.47 30.82 -12.56
N SER A 125 -4.13 29.72 -12.24
CA SER A 125 -4.08 29.12 -10.89
C SER A 125 -2.70 28.61 -10.48
N ALA A 126 -1.94 27.96 -11.38
CA ALA A 126 -0.62 27.42 -11.00
C ALA A 126 0.42 28.52 -10.67
N PRO A 127 0.53 29.62 -11.44
CA PRO A 127 1.35 30.76 -11.04
C PRO A 127 0.90 31.41 -9.73
N LEU A 128 -0.41 31.65 -9.56
CA LEU A 128 -0.93 32.25 -8.34
C LEU A 128 -0.64 31.38 -7.11
N ASN A 129 -0.83 30.06 -7.21
CA ASN A 129 -0.48 29.15 -6.11
C ASN A 129 1.00 29.23 -5.73
N ARG A 130 1.91 29.34 -6.71
CA ARG A 130 3.35 29.51 -6.44
C ARG A 130 3.64 30.84 -5.78
N GLU A 131 2.93 31.89 -6.16
CA GLU A 131 3.05 33.21 -5.54
C GLU A 131 2.57 33.19 -4.08
N ILE A 132 1.42 32.56 -3.81
CA ILE A 132 0.92 32.33 -2.44
C ILE A 132 1.94 31.52 -1.63
N GLU A 133 2.45 30.42 -2.18
CA GLU A 133 3.44 29.58 -1.51
C GLU A 133 4.76 30.31 -1.23
N ALA A 134 5.17 31.22 -2.12
CA ALA A 134 6.35 32.06 -1.94
C ALA A 134 6.11 33.15 -0.89
N ALA A 135 4.95 33.82 -0.93
CA ALA A 135 4.58 34.90 -0.01
C ALA A 135 4.55 34.42 1.45
N PHE A 136 4.06 33.19 1.68
CA PHE A 136 3.89 32.63 3.01
C PHE A 136 4.92 31.55 3.36
N GLY A 137 5.95 31.35 2.54
CA GLY A 137 7.01 30.37 2.82
C GLY A 137 6.53 28.91 2.88
N LEU A 138 5.37 28.57 2.30
CA LEU A 138 4.75 27.24 2.34
C LEU A 138 5.57 26.18 1.56
N ASN A 139 6.50 26.62 0.71
CA ASN A 139 7.42 25.76 -0.04
C ASN A 139 8.72 25.42 0.69
N GLN A 140 8.88 25.81 1.97
CA GLN A 140 9.89 25.15 2.79
C GLN A 140 9.47 23.69 2.93
N LYS A 141 10.10 22.81 2.13
CA LYS A 141 9.93 21.36 2.17
C LYS A 141 10.04 20.92 3.62
N ASP A 142 8.90 20.74 4.28
CA ASP A 142 8.86 20.27 5.65
C ASP A 142 9.63 18.93 5.64
N PRO A 143 10.73 18.79 6.40
CA PRO A 143 11.49 17.55 6.45
C PRO A 143 10.59 16.36 6.79
N ARG A 144 9.43 16.61 7.43
CA ARG A 144 8.39 15.61 7.70
C ARG A 144 7.75 15.04 6.43
N SER A 145 7.56 15.83 5.37
CA SER A 145 6.98 15.38 4.10
C SER A 145 7.95 14.49 3.30
N ALA A 146 9.23 14.86 3.27
CA ALA A 146 10.28 14.02 2.69
C ALA A 146 10.44 12.71 3.48
N ALA A 147 10.47 12.77 4.82
CA ALA A 147 10.54 11.60 5.68
C ALA A 147 9.34 10.65 5.48
N LEU A 148 8.12 11.18 5.32
CA LEU A 148 6.93 10.39 5.04
C LEU A 148 7.03 9.68 3.68
N GLY A 149 7.49 10.39 2.63
CA GLY A 149 7.70 9.82 1.30
C GLY A 149 8.73 8.68 1.30
N TRP A 150 9.87 8.87 1.99
CA TRP A 150 10.87 7.81 2.17
C TRP A 150 10.33 6.64 2.97
N THR A 151 9.55 6.89 4.03
CA THR A 151 8.95 5.83 4.85
C THR A 151 7.98 4.97 4.04
N ILE A 152 7.15 5.59 3.19
CA ILE A 152 6.24 4.86 2.30
C ILE A 152 7.03 4.01 1.29
N LEU A 153 8.09 4.57 0.70
CA LEU A 153 8.96 3.84 -0.22
C LEU A 153 9.64 2.64 0.45
N PHE A 154 10.24 2.84 1.63
CA PHE A 154 10.87 1.76 2.38
C PHE A 154 9.87 0.69 2.81
N MET A 155 8.66 1.07 3.19
CA MET A 155 7.59 0.11 3.53
C MET A 155 7.23 -0.76 2.32
N TRP A 156 7.13 -0.18 1.13
CA TRP A 156 6.83 -0.91 -0.11
C TRP A 156 7.95 -1.85 -0.55
N ILE A 157 9.20 -1.55 -0.24
CA ILE A 157 10.35 -2.44 -0.53
C ILE A 157 10.50 -3.50 0.56
N ALA A 158 10.33 -3.13 1.83
CA ALA A 158 10.48 -4.04 2.96
C ALA A 158 9.39 -5.12 2.96
N ALA A 159 8.16 -4.79 2.57
CA ALA A 159 7.05 -5.73 2.53
C ALA A 159 7.29 -6.98 1.64
N PRO A 160 7.68 -6.85 0.36
CA PRO A 160 7.97 -8.03 -0.47
C PRO A 160 9.19 -8.80 0.03
N VAL A 161 10.22 -8.12 0.56
CA VAL A 161 11.38 -8.78 1.16
C VAL A 161 10.98 -9.60 2.40
N ALA A 162 10.15 -9.03 3.28
CA ALA A 162 9.63 -9.74 4.45
C ALA A 162 8.80 -10.97 4.04
N GLY A 163 7.94 -10.82 3.03
CA GLY A 163 7.17 -11.93 2.46
C GLY A 163 8.08 -13.03 1.90
N PHE A 164 9.12 -12.63 1.15
CA PHE A 164 10.12 -13.55 0.59
C PHE A 164 10.86 -14.34 1.68
N LEU A 165 11.32 -13.65 2.73
CA LEU A 165 12.04 -14.28 3.84
C LEU A 165 11.15 -15.21 4.67
N LEU A 166 9.85 -14.89 4.82
CA LEU A 166 8.90 -15.74 5.53
C LEU A 166 8.71 -17.11 4.86
N ALA A 167 8.81 -17.18 3.52
CA ALA A 167 8.75 -18.43 2.78
C ALA A 167 9.96 -19.36 3.06
N ARG A 168 11.03 -18.83 3.66
CA ARG A 168 12.25 -19.58 4.06
C ARG A 168 12.83 -20.43 2.92
N PRO A 169 13.24 -19.83 1.78
CA PRO A 169 13.76 -20.59 0.64
C PRO A 169 15.01 -21.42 0.92
N TRP A 170 15.70 -21.12 2.01
CA TRP A 170 16.92 -21.79 2.45
C TRP A 170 16.66 -23.05 3.31
N GLY A 171 15.44 -23.24 3.83
CA GLY A 171 15.11 -24.25 4.85
C GLY A 171 14.45 -25.53 4.31
N VAL A 172 14.66 -25.87 3.04
CA VAL A 172 13.89 -26.90 2.33
C VAL A 172 14.64 -28.18 2.00
N ILE A 173 15.95 -28.18 2.24
CA ILE A 173 16.79 -29.36 2.07
C ILE A 173 17.05 -29.98 3.44
N TYR A 174 16.82 -31.28 3.54
CA TYR A 174 17.08 -32.09 4.73
C TYR A 174 18.09 -33.18 4.37
N SER A 175 19.18 -33.28 5.09
CA SER A 175 20.22 -34.28 4.86
C SER A 175 20.54 -35.06 6.13
N GLY A 176 20.73 -36.37 6.00
CA GLY A 176 21.13 -37.24 7.10
C GLY A 176 20.62 -38.67 6.93
N GLU A 177 20.73 -39.46 7.98
CA GLU A 177 20.21 -40.82 8.04
C GLU A 177 18.72 -40.82 8.39
N ILE A 178 17.99 -41.81 7.86
CA ILE A 178 16.57 -41.99 8.14
C ILE A 178 16.41 -42.64 9.53
N GLY A 179 15.81 -41.91 10.47
CA GLY A 179 15.54 -42.41 11.82
C GLY A 179 14.19 -43.15 11.93
N SER A 180 13.19 -42.74 11.16
CA SER A 180 11.89 -43.43 11.09
C SER A 180 11.07 -42.94 9.88
N ILE A 181 10.22 -43.81 9.34
CA ILE A 181 9.24 -43.44 8.32
C ILE A 181 7.86 -43.97 8.72
N GLY A 182 6.84 -43.12 8.64
CA GLY A 182 5.46 -43.49 8.91
C GLY A 182 4.82 -44.30 7.77
N SER A 183 3.70 -44.95 8.08
CA SER A 183 2.87 -45.65 7.09
C SER A 183 2.40 -44.72 5.98
N GLY A 184 2.32 -45.26 4.77
CA GLY A 184 1.84 -44.55 3.58
C GLY A 184 0.47 -45.02 3.12
N VAL A 185 -0.36 -44.09 2.64
CA VAL A 185 -1.58 -44.39 1.87
C VAL A 185 -1.30 -44.03 0.42
N VAL A 186 -1.51 -44.98 -0.48
CA VAL A 186 -1.46 -44.72 -1.93
C VAL A 186 -2.75 -44.02 -2.34
N MET A 187 -2.63 -42.87 -2.95
CA MET A 187 -3.70 -42.10 -3.55
C MET A 187 -3.52 -42.12 -5.05
N GLU A 188 -4.49 -42.68 -5.78
CA GLU A 188 -4.54 -42.55 -7.24
C GLU A 188 -5.31 -41.28 -7.61
N GLY A 189 -4.65 -40.37 -8.33
CA GLY A 189 -5.32 -39.18 -8.86
C GLY A 189 -6.31 -39.53 -9.99
N GLY A 190 -7.52 -38.96 -9.95
CA GLY A 190 -8.48 -39.01 -11.05
C GLY A 190 -8.25 -37.90 -12.08
N GLY A 191 -8.37 -38.21 -13.39
CA GLY A 191 -8.29 -37.25 -14.50
C GLY A 191 -7.23 -37.58 -15.57
N LEU A 192 -6.94 -36.61 -16.45
CA LEU A 192 -6.03 -36.70 -17.61
C LEU A 192 -4.56 -37.04 -17.25
N PHE A 193 -4.17 -36.90 -15.98
CA PHE A 193 -2.86 -37.27 -15.46
C PHE A 193 -3.04 -38.19 -14.25
N ARG A 194 -3.27 -39.48 -14.49
CA ARG A 194 -3.23 -40.49 -13.42
C ARG A 194 -1.81 -40.57 -12.88
N MET A 195 -1.60 -40.10 -11.64
CA MET A 195 -0.37 -40.31 -10.90
C MET A 195 -0.71 -41.03 -9.59
N ALA A 196 0.02 -42.10 -9.30
CA ALA A 196 0.01 -42.75 -7.99
C ALA A 196 0.92 -41.94 -7.06
N GLU A 197 0.32 -41.27 -6.09
CA GLU A 197 1.00 -40.50 -5.06
C GLU A 197 0.90 -41.23 -3.73
N VAL A 198 1.97 -41.23 -2.94
CA VAL A 198 2.00 -41.82 -1.61
C VAL A 198 2.01 -40.70 -0.60
N ARG A 199 0.99 -40.67 0.27
CA ARG A 199 0.95 -39.76 1.43
C ARG A 199 1.46 -40.50 2.65
N ARG A 200 2.48 -39.97 3.33
CA ARG A 200 3.00 -40.49 4.60
C ARG A 200 2.80 -39.49 5.73
N ASN A 201 2.56 -40.01 6.93
CA ASN A 201 2.22 -39.21 8.11
C ASN A 201 3.46 -38.59 8.80
N HIS A 202 4.64 -39.21 8.66
CA HIS A 202 5.88 -38.61 9.15
C HIS A 202 7.12 -39.22 8.50
N LEU A 203 8.21 -38.48 8.59
CA LEU A 203 9.57 -38.90 8.25
C LEU A 203 10.55 -38.22 9.18
N GLN A 204 11.46 -38.97 9.78
CA GLN A 204 12.52 -38.43 10.62
C GLN A 204 13.86 -38.59 9.94
N ILE A 205 14.59 -37.48 9.78
CA ILE A 205 15.97 -37.48 9.29
C ILE A 205 16.87 -36.94 10.38
N GLY A 206 17.77 -37.79 10.89
CA GLY A 206 18.54 -37.52 12.10
C GLY A 206 17.63 -37.07 13.26
N ARG A 207 17.80 -35.83 13.71
CA ARG A 207 16.99 -35.24 14.80
C ARG A 207 15.75 -34.48 14.33
N ARG A 208 15.51 -34.34 13.02
CA ARG A 208 14.42 -33.53 12.46
C ARG A 208 13.23 -34.40 12.08
N LYS A 209 12.07 -34.14 12.68
CA LYS A 209 10.80 -34.76 12.29
C LYS A 209 10.07 -33.88 11.27
N ILE A 210 9.79 -34.47 10.12
CA ILE A 210 8.95 -33.95 9.05
C ILE A 210 7.57 -34.58 9.26
N GLY A 211 6.52 -33.76 9.42
CA GLY A 211 5.13 -34.23 9.50
C GLY A 211 4.59 -34.63 8.12
N ASP A 212 3.27 -34.73 7.96
CA ASP A 212 2.59 -35.14 6.74
C ASP A 212 3.17 -34.58 5.44
N PHE A 213 3.40 -35.46 4.48
CA PHE A 213 3.91 -35.10 3.15
C PHE A 213 3.42 -36.07 2.07
N VAL A 214 3.42 -35.57 0.83
CA VAL A 214 3.03 -36.31 -0.36
C VAL A 214 4.24 -36.49 -1.28
N MET A 215 4.39 -37.66 -1.88
CA MET A 215 5.47 -37.98 -2.81
C MET A 215 4.97 -38.91 -3.93
N THR A 216 5.79 -39.14 -4.95
CA THR A 216 5.52 -40.15 -5.98
C THR A 216 5.92 -41.54 -5.48
N GLN A 217 5.31 -42.59 -6.03
CA GLN A 217 5.67 -43.97 -5.68
C GLN A 217 7.17 -44.26 -5.84
N ARG A 218 7.79 -43.82 -6.95
CA ARG A 218 9.24 -43.95 -7.17
C ARG A 218 10.10 -43.30 -6.08
N MET A 219 9.68 -42.15 -5.55
CA MET A 219 10.38 -41.51 -4.44
C MET A 219 10.15 -42.24 -3.12
N ALA A 220 8.99 -42.87 -2.93
CA ALA A 220 8.73 -43.72 -1.78
C ALA A 220 9.61 -44.97 -1.80
N ASP A 221 9.74 -45.63 -2.95
CA ASP A 221 10.59 -46.81 -3.13
C ASP A 221 12.06 -46.47 -2.83
N ALA A 222 12.57 -45.36 -3.40
CA ALA A 222 13.94 -44.90 -3.14
C ALA A 222 14.19 -44.55 -1.65
N LEU A 223 13.16 -44.08 -0.95
CA LEU A 223 13.24 -43.76 0.47
C LEU A 223 13.24 -45.02 1.34
N ASP A 224 12.44 -46.02 0.98
CA ASP A 224 12.38 -47.32 1.68
C ASP A 224 13.68 -48.12 1.45
N ASP A 225 14.25 -48.09 0.23
CA ASP A 225 15.57 -48.66 -0.08
C ASP A 225 16.67 -48.03 0.80
N ALA A 226 16.63 -46.70 0.95
CA ALA A 226 17.59 -45.98 1.77
C ALA A 226 17.43 -46.30 3.27
N ALA A 227 16.19 -46.48 3.73
CA ALA A 227 15.91 -46.90 5.10
C ALA A 227 16.40 -48.33 5.39
N GLY A 228 16.22 -49.25 4.45
CA GLY A 228 16.70 -50.63 4.57
C GLY A 228 18.23 -50.75 4.58
N THR A 229 18.93 -49.83 3.93
CA THR A 229 20.40 -49.81 3.85
C THR A 229 21.08 -48.96 4.92
N GLY A 230 20.33 -48.14 5.66
CA GLY A 230 20.88 -47.20 6.65
C GLY A 230 21.74 -46.08 6.05
N GLY A 231 21.63 -45.85 4.73
CA GLY A 231 22.46 -44.88 4.02
C GLY A 231 22.05 -43.42 4.23
N PRO A 232 22.96 -42.45 3.96
CA PRO A 232 22.62 -41.04 4.02
C PRO A 232 21.68 -40.64 2.88
N VAL A 233 20.71 -39.77 3.19
CA VAL A 233 19.71 -39.27 2.25
C VAL A 233 19.67 -37.76 2.26
N LYS A 234 19.47 -37.15 1.08
CA LYS A 234 19.17 -35.72 0.92
C LYS A 234 17.78 -35.56 0.30
N LEU A 235 16.89 -34.86 1.00
CA LEU A 235 15.50 -34.64 0.60
C LEU A 235 15.24 -33.16 0.33
N GLY A 236 14.57 -32.87 -0.78
CA GLY A 236 14.02 -31.55 -1.05
C GLY A 236 12.52 -31.54 -0.81
N ILE A 237 12.07 -30.75 0.16
CA ILE A 237 10.65 -30.64 0.54
C ILE A 237 10.13 -29.24 0.22
N GLY A 238 9.18 -29.18 -0.70
CA GLY A 238 8.43 -27.98 -1.02
C GLY A 238 7.11 -27.89 -0.26
N ARG A 239 6.44 -26.74 -0.40
CA ARG A 239 5.09 -26.51 0.09
C ARG A 239 4.21 -25.95 -1.00
N VAL A 240 3.00 -26.50 -1.12
CA VAL A 240 1.93 -25.93 -1.92
C VAL A 240 0.74 -25.77 -0.98
N LEU A 241 0.39 -24.53 -0.66
CA LEU A 241 -0.56 -24.21 0.41
C LEU A 241 -0.13 -24.84 1.76
N HIS A 242 -1.02 -25.62 2.38
CA HIS A 242 -0.76 -26.31 3.66
C HIS A 242 -0.09 -27.68 3.49
N LEU A 243 -0.01 -28.20 2.26
CA LEU A 243 0.54 -29.52 1.99
C LEU A 243 2.05 -29.45 1.75
N ARG A 244 2.79 -30.35 2.40
CA ARG A 244 4.22 -30.56 2.15
C ARG A 244 4.37 -31.59 1.05
N TRP A 245 5.26 -31.29 0.11
CA TRP A 245 5.53 -32.15 -1.02
C TRP A 245 7.00 -32.52 -1.02
N LEU A 246 7.29 -33.81 -1.10
CA LEU A 246 8.63 -34.26 -1.41
C LEU A 246 8.86 -34.06 -2.91
N LEU A 247 9.81 -33.21 -3.25
CA LEU A 247 10.08 -32.80 -4.63
C LEU A 247 11.36 -33.44 -5.18
N SER A 248 12.29 -33.83 -4.31
CA SER A 248 13.46 -34.61 -4.67
C SER A 248 13.92 -35.53 -3.53
N VAL A 249 14.50 -36.67 -3.91
CA VAL A 249 15.16 -37.64 -3.03
C VAL A 249 16.49 -38.01 -3.68
N ALA A 250 17.60 -37.77 -2.99
CA ALA A 250 18.91 -38.28 -3.39
C ALA A 250 19.40 -39.29 -2.35
N ALA A 251 19.57 -40.54 -2.78
CA ALA A 251 20.01 -41.66 -1.96
C ALA A 251 20.82 -42.65 -2.81
N ALA A 252 21.86 -43.27 -2.24
CA ALA A 252 22.65 -44.33 -2.87
C ALA A 252 23.12 -44.00 -4.32
N GLY A 253 23.54 -42.76 -4.57
CA GLY A 253 24.03 -42.32 -5.89
C GLY A 253 22.94 -42.06 -6.94
N ARG A 254 21.66 -42.21 -6.60
CA ARG A 254 20.51 -41.91 -7.47
C ARG A 254 19.75 -40.69 -6.96
N THR A 255 19.23 -39.87 -7.88
CA THR A 255 18.38 -38.71 -7.55
C THR A 255 17.05 -38.86 -8.26
N GLU A 256 16.00 -39.15 -7.49
CA GLU A 256 14.62 -39.16 -7.96
C GLU A 256 13.99 -37.78 -7.75
N ARG A 257 13.18 -37.35 -8.73
CA ARG A 257 12.49 -36.05 -8.70
C ARG A 257 11.01 -36.24 -9.00
N ALA A 258 10.19 -35.36 -8.42
CA ALA A 258 8.80 -35.23 -8.85
C ALA A 258 8.74 -34.90 -10.35
N HIS A 259 7.77 -35.47 -11.06
CA HIS A 259 7.59 -35.22 -12.50
C HIS A 259 7.56 -33.72 -12.79
N ALA A 260 8.42 -33.27 -13.72
CA ALA A 260 8.56 -31.87 -14.06
C ALA A 260 7.20 -31.22 -14.42
N GLY A 261 6.35 -31.90 -15.20
CA GLY A 261 5.02 -31.37 -15.56
C GLY A 261 4.10 -31.15 -14.35
N GLY A 262 4.06 -32.09 -13.40
CA GLY A 262 3.25 -31.95 -12.18
C GLY A 262 3.82 -30.92 -11.21
N ALA A 263 5.14 -30.87 -11.06
CA ALA A 263 5.82 -29.87 -10.24
C ALA A 263 5.69 -28.46 -10.84
N LEU A 264 5.88 -28.31 -12.15
CA LEU A 264 5.77 -27.03 -12.88
C LEU A 264 4.34 -26.50 -12.87
N LEU A 265 3.32 -27.34 -13.15
CA LEU A 265 1.92 -26.89 -13.11
C LEU A 265 1.54 -26.39 -11.70
N ARG A 266 1.94 -27.12 -10.65
CA ARG A 266 1.66 -26.74 -9.25
C ARG A 266 2.48 -25.52 -8.80
N GLN A 267 3.69 -25.33 -9.30
CA GLN A 267 4.56 -24.21 -8.92
C GLN A 267 4.28 -22.93 -9.73
N ILE A 268 4.06 -23.03 -11.04
CA ILE A 268 3.87 -21.89 -11.95
C ILE A 268 2.43 -21.39 -11.93
N VAL A 269 1.44 -22.28 -11.79
CA VAL A 269 0.03 -21.85 -11.85
C VAL A 269 -0.49 -21.53 -10.45
N LEU A 270 -0.40 -22.47 -9.50
CA LEU A 270 -1.08 -22.31 -8.22
C LEU A 270 -0.42 -21.25 -7.33
N ILE A 271 0.92 -21.21 -7.22
CA ILE A 271 1.59 -20.27 -6.31
C ILE A 271 1.37 -18.81 -6.73
N PRO A 272 1.60 -18.42 -8.00
CA PRO A 272 1.30 -17.06 -8.44
C PRO A 272 -0.19 -16.75 -8.37
N PHE A 273 -1.07 -17.70 -8.72
CA PHE A 273 -2.51 -17.50 -8.63
C PHE A 273 -2.96 -17.20 -7.19
N PHE A 274 -2.60 -18.04 -6.21
CA PHE A 274 -2.98 -17.81 -4.82
C PHE A 274 -2.32 -16.58 -4.21
N SER A 275 -1.07 -16.28 -4.61
CA SER A 275 -0.39 -15.06 -4.20
C SER A 275 -1.09 -13.81 -4.73
N LEU A 276 -1.54 -13.82 -5.99
CA LEU A 276 -2.29 -12.74 -6.60
C LEU A 276 -3.67 -12.57 -5.96
N VAL A 277 -4.40 -13.67 -5.76
CA VAL A 277 -5.71 -13.65 -5.07
C VAL A 277 -5.56 -13.10 -3.66
N ALA A 278 -4.54 -13.53 -2.90
CA ALA A 278 -4.26 -13.01 -1.56
C ALA A 278 -3.89 -11.53 -1.60
N ALA A 279 -3.11 -11.08 -2.59
CA ALA A 279 -2.76 -9.67 -2.76
C ALA A 279 -3.99 -8.80 -3.07
N VAL A 280 -4.90 -9.26 -3.93
CA VAL A 280 -6.16 -8.56 -4.25
C VAL A 280 -7.07 -8.49 -3.02
N LEU A 281 -7.23 -9.60 -2.29
CA LEU A 281 -8.01 -9.62 -1.06
C LEU A 281 -7.40 -8.71 0.01
N ALA A 282 -6.08 -8.68 0.13
CA ALA A 282 -5.37 -7.77 1.02
C ALA A 282 -5.62 -6.31 0.63
N LEU A 283 -5.57 -5.97 -0.67
CA LEU A 283 -5.91 -4.63 -1.15
C LEU A 283 -7.32 -4.23 -0.73
N ILE A 284 -8.31 -5.09 -0.95
CA ILE A 284 -9.72 -4.79 -0.64
C ILE A 284 -9.92 -4.65 0.87
N VAL A 285 -9.54 -5.67 1.63
CA VAL A 285 -9.82 -5.75 3.08
C VAL A 285 -9.03 -4.71 3.85
N VAL A 286 -7.72 -4.59 3.59
CA VAL A 286 -6.87 -3.65 4.34
C VAL A 286 -7.18 -2.20 3.97
N SER A 287 -7.60 -1.91 2.74
CA SER A 287 -8.02 -0.55 2.37
C SER A 287 -9.23 -0.06 3.16
N ILE A 288 -10.11 -0.97 3.60
CA ILE A 288 -11.28 -0.62 4.41
C ILE A 288 -10.86 -0.12 5.80
N PHE A 289 -9.77 -0.66 6.38
CA PHE A 289 -9.41 -0.41 7.78
C PHE A 289 -8.17 0.49 7.97
N ALA A 290 -7.21 0.45 7.05
CA ALA A 290 -5.87 1.02 7.25
C ALA A 290 -5.40 1.94 6.10
N GLY A 291 -6.26 2.18 5.11
CA GLY A 291 -5.98 3.06 3.98
C GLY A 291 -5.09 2.44 2.88
N PRO A 292 -4.93 3.14 1.74
CA PRO A 292 -4.39 2.56 0.52
C PRO A 292 -2.90 2.22 0.59
N TYR A 293 -2.11 3.00 1.33
CA TYR A 293 -0.65 2.79 1.42
C TYR A 293 -0.28 1.50 2.16
N ILE A 294 -1.00 1.22 3.27
CA ILE A 294 -0.80 -0.01 4.07
C ILE A 294 -1.37 -1.21 3.30
N ALA A 295 -2.51 -1.04 2.62
CA ALA A 295 -3.09 -2.08 1.79
C ALA A 295 -2.15 -2.51 0.64
N LEU A 296 -1.49 -1.55 -0.01
CA LEU A 296 -0.52 -1.82 -1.05
C LEU A 296 0.73 -2.55 -0.52
N ALA A 297 1.23 -2.15 0.67
CA ALA A 297 2.33 -2.87 1.32
C ALA A 297 1.94 -4.32 1.65
N ALA A 298 0.74 -4.55 2.19
CA ALA A 298 0.23 -5.90 2.45
C ALA A 298 0.12 -6.73 1.15
N ALA A 299 -0.33 -6.12 0.06
CA ALA A 299 -0.39 -6.77 -1.25
C ALA A 299 1.01 -7.19 -1.74
N PHE A 300 2.01 -6.30 -1.67
CA PHE A 300 3.38 -6.62 -2.03
C PHE A 300 4.00 -7.69 -1.14
N PHE A 301 3.65 -7.74 0.15
CA PHE A 301 4.04 -8.83 1.03
C PHE A 301 3.56 -10.19 0.52
N PHE A 302 2.30 -10.32 0.11
CA PHE A 302 1.77 -11.57 -0.44
C PHE A 302 2.41 -11.95 -1.78
N ILE A 303 2.73 -10.97 -2.63
CA ILE A 303 3.50 -11.18 -3.86
C ILE A 303 4.90 -11.70 -3.53
N GLY A 304 5.60 -11.05 -2.61
CA GLY A 304 6.92 -11.47 -2.15
C GLY A 304 6.93 -12.88 -1.55
N ALA A 305 5.90 -13.22 -0.76
CA ALA A 305 5.72 -14.56 -0.23
C ALA A 305 5.48 -15.62 -1.33
N GLY A 306 4.71 -15.27 -2.36
CA GLY A 306 4.49 -16.12 -3.53
C GLY A 306 5.80 -16.39 -4.30
N VAL A 307 6.57 -15.34 -4.59
CA VAL A 307 7.87 -15.45 -5.26
C VAL A 307 8.85 -16.26 -4.40
N GLY A 308 8.89 -15.99 -3.09
CA GLY A 308 9.71 -16.76 -2.14
C GLY A 308 9.35 -18.24 -2.17
N GLN A 309 8.06 -18.58 -2.08
CA GLN A 309 7.59 -19.97 -2.10
C GLN A 309 7.85 -20.65 -3.46
N PHE A 310 7.79 -19.91 -4.56
CA PHE A 310 8.14 -20.42 -5.88
C PHE A 310 9.62 -20.81 -5.94
N LEU A 311 10.55 -19.92 -5.57
CA LEU A 311 11.98 -20.23 -5.54
C LEU A 311 12.31 -21.34 -4.54
N THR A 312 11.62 -21.35 -3.40
CA THR A 312 11.72 -22.40 -2.38
C THR A 312 11.43 -23.78 -2.96
N ASN A 313 10.32 -23.91 -3.69
CA ASN A 313 9.92 -25.17 -4.31
C ASN A 313 10.82 -25.55 -5.49
N LEU A 314 11.27 -24.57 -6.28
CA LEU A 314 12.23 -24.80 -7.36
C LEU A 314 13.54 -25.36 -6.80
N ARG A 315 14.06 -24.76 -5.72
CA ARG A 315 15.27 -25.23 -5.03
C ARG A 315 15.10 -26.65 -4.47
N ALA A 316 13.99 -26.91 -3.78
CA ALA A 316 13.65 -28.23 -3.28
C ALA A 316 13.55 -29.27 -4.39
N TRP A 317 13.02 -28.90 -5.56
CA TRP A 317 12.93 -29.79 -6.72
C TRP A 317 14.30 -30.05 -7.37
N MET A 318 15.15 -29.02 -7.50
CA MET A 318 16.52 -29.18 -8.01
C MET A 318 17.38 -30.07 -7.10
N GLY A 319 17.11 -30.06 -5.79
CA GLY A 319 17.90 -30.80 -4.79
C GLY A 319 19.21 -30.10 -4.42
N VAL A 320 19.31 -28.79 -4.66
CA VAL A 320 20.48 -27.94 -4.39
C VAL A 320 20.31 -27.16 -3.10
#